data_AF-A0A4Q6BV52-F1
#
_entry.id   AF-A0A4Q6BV52-F1
#
_cell.length_a   1.000
_cell.length_b   1.000
_cell.length_c   1.000
_cell.angle_alpha   90.00
_cell.angle_beta   90.00
_cell.angle_gamma   90.00
#
_symmetry.space_group_name_H-M   'P 1'
#
loop_
_entity.id
_entity.type
_entity.pdbx_description
1 polymer ?
#
loop_
_entity_poly.entity_id
_entity_poly.type
_entity_poly.pdbx_seq_one_letter_code
_entity_poly.pdbx_strand_id
1 'polypeptide(L)'
;MTPEERLRAILEAAVAVFLRFGFRKTSMDEVARAAHLSRQGLYLHFSTKEDLFRAALQHAFESSLAAASGALSDASLDLEARLTTAMDEWLGRYIGLATSSAADLAEASGGVAGPMHDDYEG
;
A
#
# COMPACT_ATOMS: atom_id res chain seq x y z
N MET A 1 -14.39 6.22 -17.91
CA MET A 1 -13.20 5.81 -17.17
C MET A 1 -11.98 6.19 -17.99
N THR A 2 -11.20 7.15 -17.53
CA THR A 2 -9.93 7.53 -18.14
C THR A 2 -8.88 6.43 -17.91
N PRO A 3 -7.76 6.45 -18.66
CA PRO A 3 -6.64 5.55 -18.38
C PRO A 3 -6.13 5.62 -16.94
N GLU A 4 -6.09 6.81 -16.36
CA GLU A 4 -5.67 7.03 -14.96
C GLU A 4 -6.66 6.47 -13.94
N GLU A 5 -7.96 6.67 -14.15
CA GLU A 5 -9.01 6.09 -13.30
C GLU A 5 -8.97 4.57 -13.32
N ARG A 6 -8.68 3.98 -14.49
CA ARG A 6 -8.51 2.53 -14.62
C ARG A 6 -7.28 2.05 -13.84
N LEU A 7 -6.14 2.72 -14.00
CA LEU A 7 -4.92 2.34 -13.29
C LEU A 7 -5.13 2.41 -11.78
N ARG A 8 -5.79 3.45 -11.28
CA ARG A 8 -6.17 3.57 -9.87
C ARG A 8 -7.01 2.39 -9.40
N ALA A 9 -8.07 2.04 -10.13
CA ALA A 9 -8.91 0.90 -9.78
C ALA A 9 -8.15 -0.44 -9.75
N ILE A 10 -7.18 -0.63 -10.66
CA ILE A 10 -6.30 -1.82 -10.64
C ILE A 10 -5.45 -1.84 -9.38
N LEU A 11 -4.85 -0.71 -9.02
CA LEU A 11 -3.98 -0.60 -7.85
C LEU A 11 -4.77 -0.77 -6.55
N GLU A 12 -5.96 -0.20 -6.43
CA GLU A 12 -6.88 -0.39 -5.30
C GLU A 12 -7.25 -1.87 -5.12
N ALA A 13 -7.61 -2.55 -6.21
CA ALA A 13 -7.90 -3.99 -6.19
C ALA A 13 -6.66 -4.81 -5.79
N ALA A 14 -5.50 -4.47 -6.33
CA ALA A 14 -4.24 -5.14 -6.00
C ALA A 14 -3.88 -4.99 -4.53
N VAL A 15 -3.97 -3.77 -3.99
CA VAL A 15 -3.81 -3.48 -2.56
C VAL A 15 -4.74 -4.42 -1.78
N ALA A 16 -6.06 -4.37 -2.01
CA ALA A 16 -7.01 -5.20 -1.27
C ALA A 16 -6.67 -6.71 -1.27
N VAL A 17 -6.24 -7.25 -2.42
CA VAL A 17 -5.84 -8.66 -2.54
C VAL A 17 -4.54 -8.94 -1.76
N PHE A 18 -3.50 -8.11 -1.91
CA PHE A 18 -2.26 -8.28 -1.15
C PHE A 18 -2.46 -8.12 0.36
N LEU A 19 -3.31 -7.19 0.80
CA LEU A 19 -3.66 -7.02 2.21
C LEU A 19 -4.36 -8.26 2.76
N ARG A 20 -5.21 -8.89 1.96
CA ARG A 20 -6.01 -10.04 2.40
C ARG A 20 -5.21 -11.35 2.44
N PHE A 21 -4.33 -11.58 1.47
CA PHE A 21 -3.69 -12.89 1.28
C PHE A 21 -2.18 -12.89 1.52
N GLY A 22 -1.54 -11.73 1.58
CA GLY A 22 -0.08 -11.58 1.64
C GLY A 22 0.58 -11.78 0.27
N PHE A 23 1.86 -11.40 0.14
CA PHE A 23 2.54 -11.40 -1.16
C PHE A 23 2.68 -12.81 -1.75
N ARG A 24 3.04 -13.79 -0.92
CA ARG A 24 3.29 -15.17 -1.36
C ARG A 24 2.04 -15.86 -1.92
N LYS A 25 0.89 -15.70 -1.28
CA LYS A 25 -0.35 -16.39 -1.67
C LYS A 25 -1.15 -15.67 -2.76
N THR A 26 -0.88 -14.39 -2.99
CA THR A 26 -1.49 -13.64 -4.10
C THR A 26 -0.96 -14.11 -5.45
N SER A 27 -1.88 -14.26 -6.41
CA SER A 27 -1.57 -14.53 -7.82
C SER A 27 -2.06 -13.39 -8.73
N MET A 28 -1.45 -13.26 -9.92
CA MET A 28 -1.89 -12.29 -10.92
C MET A 28 -3.35 -12.52 -11.37
N ASP A 29 -3.79 -13.78 -11.43
CA ASP A 29 -5.17 -14.12 -11.80
C ASP A 29 -6.19 -13.63 -10.77
N GLU A 30 -5.82 -13.72 -9.49
CA GLU A 30 -6.68 -13.27 -8.40
C GLU A 30 -6.85 -11.75 -8.40
N VAL A 31 -5.75 -11.02 -8.64
CA VAL A 31 -5.80 -9.56 -8.80
C VAL A 31 -6.59 -9.17 -10.04
N ALA A 32 -6.37 -9.83 -11.18
CA ALA A 32 -7.10 -9.55 -12.40
C ALA A 32 -8.61 -9.70 -12.19
N ARG A 33 -9.02 -10.78 -11.52
CA ARG A 33 -10.42 -11.01 -11.15
C ARG A 33 -10.96 -9.93 -10.22
N ALA A 34 -10.19 -9.51 -9.21
CA ALA A 34 -10.58 -8.44 -8.30
C ALA A 34 -10.71 -7.08 -9.00
N ALA A 35 -9.86 -6.82 -9.99
CA ALA A 35 -9.88 -5.61 -10.82
C ALA A 35 -10.90 -5.66 -11.98
N HIS A 36 -11.69 -6.73 -12.09
CA HIS A 36 -12.61 -6.98 -13.20
C HIS A 36 -11.92 -6.96 -14.59
N LEU A 37 -10.70 -7.48 -14.66
CA LEU A 37 -9.89 -7.62 -15.87
C LEU A 37 -9.68 -9.09 -16.24
N SER A 38 -9.37 -9.32 -17.52
CA SER A 38 -8.76 -10.58 -17.92
C SER A 38 -7.31 -10.64 -17.43
N ARG A 39 -6.77 -11.86 -17.30
CA ARG A 39 -5.35 -12.09 -17.02
C ARG A 39 -4.47 -11.26 -17.96
N GLN A 40 -4.69 -11.40 -19.28
CA GLN A 40 -3.95 -10.66 -20.29
C GLN A 40 -4.08 -9.15 -20.13
N GLY A 41 -5.26 -8.65 -19.76
CA GLY A 41 -5.49 -7.22 -19.49
C GLY A 41 -4.64 -6.69 -18.36
N LEU A 42 -4.48 -7.44 -17.26
CA LEU A 42 -3.59 -7.04 -16.17
C LEU A 42 -2.11 -7.06 -16.60
N TYR A 43 -1.70 -8.05 -17.38
CA TYR A 43 -0.31 -8.15 -17.90
C TYR A 43 0.08 -7.02 -18.86
N LEU A 44 -0.89 -6.29 -19.45
CA LEU A 44 -0.60 -5.07 -20.22
C LEU A 44 -0.15 -3.90 -19.33
N HIS A 45 -0.53 -3.90 -18.06
CA HIS A 45 -0.15 -2.87 -17.10
C HIS A 45 1.07 -3.28 -16.26
N PHE A 46 1.15 -4.55 -15.88
CA PHE A 46 2.20 -5.06 -14.98
C PHE A 46 2.72 -6.41 -15.47
N SER A 47 4.01 -6.46 -15.79
CA SER A 47 4.64 -7.67 -16.35
C SER A 47 4.85 -8.76 -15.30
N THR A 48 5.02 -8.39 -14.03
CA THR A 48 5.29 -9.31 -12.92
C THR A 48 4.42 -9.00 -11.69
N LYS A 49 4.35 -9.96 -10.75
CA LYS A 49 3.64 -9.76 -9.47
C LYS A 49 4.39 -8.74 -8.60
N GLU A 50 5.71 -8.72 -8.70
CA GLU A 50 6.62 -7.81 -8.02
C GLU A 50 6.41 -6.36 -8.47
N ASP A 51 6.27 -6.12 -9.78
CA ASP A 51 5.99 -4.79 -10.33
C ASP A 51 4.64 -4.27 -9.84
N LEU A 52 3.62 -5.12 -9.89
CA LEU A 52 2.30 -4.82 -9.39
C LEU A 52 2.30 -4.54 -7.89
N PHE A 53 3.01 -5.36 -7.10
CA PHE A 53 3.12 -5.18 -5.66
C PHE A 53 3.79 -3.86 -5.29
N ARG A 54 4.92 -3.53 -5.94
CA ARG A 54 5.62 -2.26 -5.71
C ARG A 54 4.73 -1.07 -6.05
N ALA A 55 4.04 -1.12 -7.20
CA ALA A 55 3.13 -0.05 -7.61
C ALA A 55 1.93 0.08 -6.66
N ALA A 56 1.36 -1.03 -6.20
CA ALA A 56 0.26 -1.05 -5.24
C ALA A 56 0.67 -0.45 -3.89
N LEU A 57 1.85 -0.80 -3.38
CA LEU A 57 2.41 -0.21 -2.15
C LEU A 57 2.65 1.29 -2.31
N GLN A 58 3.28 1.71 -3.41
CA GLN A 58 3.53 3.13 -3.69
C GLN A 58 2.22 3.91 -3.71
N HIS A 59 1.21 3.40 -4.43
CA HIS A 59 -0.10 4.01 -4.51
C HIS A 59 -0.79 4.11 -3.16
N ALA A 60 -0.71 3.06 -2.34
CA ALA A 60 -1.27 3.07 -0.99
C ALA A 60 -0.59 4.16 -0.14
N PHE A 61 0.75 4.22 -0.13
CA PHE A 61 1.50 5.21 0.64
C PHE A 61 1.20 6.63 0.20
N GLU A 62 1.20 6.91 -1.11
CA GLU A 62 0.86 8.22 -1.66
C GLU A 62 -0.56 8.65 -1.28
N SER A 63 -1.53 7.74 -1.42
CA SER A 63 -2.92 8.01 -1.06
C SER A 63 -3.07 8.28 0.45
N SER A 64 -2.28 7.59 1.27
CA SER A 64 -2.32 7.75 2.72
C SER A 64 -1.67 9.04 3.18
N LEU A 65 -0.53 9.39 2.58
CA LEU A 65 0.14 10.65 2.81
C LEU A 65 -0.74 11.84 2.37
N ALA A 66 -1.40 11.72 1.22
CA ALA A 66 -2.33 12.74 0.73
C ALA A 66 -3.53 12.92 1.67
N ALA A 67 -4.13 11.82 2.14
CA ALA A 67 -5.25 11.87 3.09
C ALA A 67 -4.84 12.49 4.43
N ALA A 68 -3.71 12.05 5.00
CA ALA A 68 -3.17 12.62 6.23
C ALA A 68 -2.83 14.11 6.07
N SER A 69 -2.23 14.51 4.95
CA SER A 69 -1.95 15.92 4.66
C SER A 69 -3.23 16.75 4.50
N GLY A 70 -4.27 16.17 3.90
CA GLY A 70 -5.60 16.77 3.81
C GLY A 70 -6.22 17.02 5.18
N ALA A 71 -6.21 16.00 6.04
CA ALA A 71 -6.68 16.11 7.43
C ALA A 71 -5.88 17.16 8.21
N LEU A 72 -4.56 17.19 8.08
CA LEU A 72 -3.72 18.23 8.69
C LEU A 72 -4.01 19.61 8.15
N SER A 73 -4.48 19.77 6.92
CA SER A 73 -4.76 21.08 6.32
C SER A 73 -6.19 21.56 6.55
N ASP A 74 -7.06 20.73 7.12
CA ASP A 74 -8.46 21.07 7.37
C ASP A 74 -8.60 22.06 8.52
N ALA A 75 -8.74 23.34 8.18
CA ALA A 75 -8.92 24.43 9.14
C ALA A 75 -10.31 24.45 9.80
N SER A 76 -11.25 23.59 9.39
CA SER A 76 -12.55 23.45 10.05
C SER A 76 -12.49 22.59 11.31
N LEU A 77 -11.41 21.83 11.49
CA LEU A 77 -11.16 20.96 12.64
C LEU A 77 -10.21 21.64 13.64
N ASP A 78 -10.34 21.31 14.93
CA ASP A 78 -9.34 21.66 15.92
C ASP A 78 -8.04 20.86 15.73
N LEU A 79 -6.96 21.30 16.38
CA LEU A 79 -5.65 20.66 16.22
C LEU A 79 -5.65 19.18 16.64
N GLU A 80 -6.39 18.85 17.70
CA GLU A 80 -6.48 17.48 18.21
C GLU A 80 -7.16 16.56 17.18
N ALA A 81 -8.28 17.00 16.60
CA ALA A 81 -9.00 16.28 15.57
C ALA A 81 -8.17 16.14 14.28
N ARG A 82 -7.44 17.19 13.86
CA ARG A 82 -6.53 17.13 12.71
C ARG A 82 -5.43 16.09 12.91
N LEU A 83 -4.77 16.09 14.07
CA LEU A 83 -3.72 15.14 14.39
C LEU A 83 -4.24 13.71 14.48
N THR A 84 -5.36 13.50 15.17
CA THR A 84 -5.97 12.18 15.32
C THR A 84 -6.40 11.61 13.98
N THR A 85 -7.08 12.41 13.14
CA THR A 85 -7.51 11.99 11.80
C THR A 85 -6.31 11.70 10.89
N ALA A 86 -5.26 12.54 10.92
CA ALA A 86 -4.05 12.30 10.14
C ALA A 86 -3.32 11.01 10.58
N MET A 87 -3.28 10.74 11.89
CA MET A 87 -2.73 9.50 12.43
C MET A 87 -3.59 8.29 12.05
N ASP A 88 -4.92 8.39 12.07
CA ASP A 88 -5.81 7.28 11.64
C ASP A 88 -5.64 6.97 10.15
N GLU A 89 -5.52 8.00 9.32
CA GLU A 89 -5.29 7.87 7.88
C GLU A 89 -3.90 7.30 7.55
N TRP A 90 -2.89 7.62 8.38
CA TRP A 90 -1.51 7.16 8.21
C TRP A 90 -1.25 5.79 8.82
N LEU A 91 -1.65 5.55 10.07
CA LEU A 91 -1.32 4.35 10.85
C LEU A 91 -2.46 3.33 10.79
N GLY A 92 -3.72 3.76 10.86
CA GLY A 92 -4.89 2.87 10.94
C GLY A 92 -5.02 1.93 9.74
N ARG A 93 -4.65 2.38 8.53
CA ARG A 93 -4.64 1.54 7.31
C ARG A 93 -3.56 0.46 7.29
N TYR A 94 -2.44 0.64 8.00
CA TYR A 94 -1.30 -0.27 7.92
C TYR A 94 -1.00 -1.06 9.21
N ILE A 95 -1.55 -0.68 10.36
CA ILE A 95 -1.37 -1.42 11.62
C ILE A 95 -1.98 -2.83 11.53
N GLY A 96 -3.07 -3.03 10.78
CA GLY A 96 -3.59 -4.37 10.45
C GLY A 96 -2.65 -5.24 9.62
N LEU A 97 -1.57 -4.67 9.07
CA LEU A 97 -0.59 -5.31 8.19
C LEU A 97 0.77 -5.48 8.84
N ALA A 98 1.13 -4.66 9.84
CA ALA A 98 2.39 -4.83 10.57
C ALA A 98 2.52 -6.22 11.20
N THR A 99 1.42 -6.96 11.39
CA THR A 99 1.43 -8.35 11.88
C THR A 99 1.47 -9.43 10.79
N SER A 100 1.16 -9.11 9.53
CA SER A 100 1.10 -10.10 8.43
C SER A 100 2.09 -9.83 7.27
N SER A 101 2.51 -8.59 7.07
CA SER A 101 3.43 -8.15 6.02
C SER A 101 4.81 -7.73 6.54
N ALA A 102 5.01 -7.55 7.85
CA ALA A 102 6.36 -7.25 8.37
C ALA A 102 7.37 -8.37 8.07
N ALA A 103 6.93 -9.63 8.03
CA ALA A 103 7.76 -10.76 7.62
C ALA A 103 8.08 -10.75 6.11
N ASP A 104 7.08 -10.46 5.26
CA ASP A 104 7.26 -10.39 3.80
C ASP A 104 8.06 -9.12 3.38
N LEU A 105 7.88 -7.99 4.10
CA LEU A 105 8.64 -6.76 3.92
C LEU A 105 10.08 -6.91 4.42
N ALA A 106 10.31 -7.55 5.57
CA ALA A 106 11.66 -7.85 6.06
C ALA A 106 12.41 -8.81 5.13
N GLU A 107 11.73 -9.79 4.54
CA GLU A 107 12.29 -10.71 3.54
C GLU A 107 12.59 -9.98 2.20
N ALA A 108 11.74 -9.04 1.79
CA ALA A 108 11.98 -8.20 0.61
C ALA A 108 13.01 -7.07 0.85
N SER A 109 13.19 -6.62 2.09
CA SER A 109 14.09 -5.54 2.50
C SER A 109 15.41 -6.04 3.08
N GLY A 110 15.74 -7.33 2.91
CA GLY A 110 16.99 -7.96 3.37
C GLY A 110 18.30 -7.37 2.83
N GLY A 111 18.26 -6.20 2.18
CA GLY A 111 19.42 -5.42 1.77
C GLY A 111 19.43 -3.95 2.20
N VAL A 112 18.43 -3.44 2.95
CA VAL A 112 18.33 -1.99 3.25
C VAL A 112 18.20 -1.65 4.74
N ALA A 113 17.86 -2.62 5.60
CA ALA A 113 17.67 -2.38 7.05
C ALA A 113 18.77 -2.94 7.97
N GLY A 114 19.95 -3.26 7.44
CA GLY A 114 21.17 -3.36 8.25
C GLY A 114 22.05 -2.16 7.91
N PRO A 115 22.41 -1.23 8.84
CA PRO A 115 22.44 -1.30 10.30
C PRO A 115 21.74 -0.08 10.95
N MET A 116 20.40 -0.04 11.00
CA MET A 116 19.70 1.06 11.71
C MET A 116 19.31 0.66 13.15
N HIS A 117 20.03 -0.32 13.72
CA HIS A 117 19.76 -0.82 15.08
C HIS A 117 21.02 -0.87 15.98
N ASP A 118 22.18 -0.46 15.50
CA ASP A 118 23.44 -0.52 16.29
C ASP A 118 23.83 0.80 16.96
N ASP A 119 23.13 1.92 16.70
CA ASP A 119 23.53 3.25 17.21
C ASP A 119 22.76 3.74 18.44
N TYR A 120 21.98 2.87 19.12
CA TYR A 120 21.23 3.25 20.33
C TYR A 120 21.50 2.35 21.55
N GLU A 121 22.69 1.76 21.67
CA GLU A 121 23.24 1.37 22.98
C GLU A 121 24.72 1.76 23.08
N GLY A 122 24.99 2.84 23.80
CA GLY A 122 26.32 3.36 24.13
C GLY A 122 26.24 4.58 25.02
#